data_AF-A0A3L8C8V7-F1
#
_entry.id   AF-A0A3L8C8V7-F1
#
_cell.length_a   1.000
_cell.length_b   1.000
_cell.length_c   1.000
_cell.angle_alpha   90.00
_cell.angle_beta   90.00
_cell.angle_gamma   90.00
#
_symmetry.space_group_name_H-M   'P 1'
#
loop_
_entity.id
_entity.type
_entity.pdbx_description
1 polymer ?
#
loop_
_entity_poly.entity_id
_entity_poly.type
_entity_poly.pdbx_seq_one_letter_code
_entity_poly.pdbx_strand_id
1 'polypeptide(L)'
;MLASWIAALFALSAFIYLLKRLGVIAVSREVISLSTAVLSTMNDGSLSDLEKEKAMQAFSLRLFKAFFLIILGSALALLIPCSLLWGLDRLDWLSLDVVMTTSLSWPFLLVSLIMGCTGFYLMRDRG
;
A
#
# COMPACT_ATOMS: atom_id res chain seq x y z
N MET A 1 22.51 -15.94 -5.42
CA MET A 1 21.80 -15.13 -6.43
C MET A 1 20.36 -15.60 -6.63
N LEU A 2 20.08 -16.85 -7.04
CA LEU A 2 18.69 -17.30 -7.26
C LEU A 2 17.82 -17.21 -5.98
N ALA A 3 18.35 -17.65 -4.84
CA ALA A 3 17.64 -17.59 -3.56
C ALA A 3 17.27 -16.17 -3.13
N SER A 4 18.15 -15.18 -3.38
CA SER A 4 17.87 -13.78 -3.03
C SER A 4 16.82 -13.15 -3.93
N TRP A 5 16.78 -13.52 -5.21
CA TRP A 5 15.72 -13.11 -6.13
C TRP A 5 14.36 -13.69 -5.74
N ILE A 6 14.32 -14.97 -5.35
CA ILE A 6 13.10 -15.63 -4.88
C ILE A 6 12.60 -14.94 -3.60
N ALA A 7 13.48 -14.69 -2.63
CA ALA A 7 13.12 -14.02 -1.39
C ALA A 7 12.68 -12.56 -1.61
N ALA A 8 13.33 -11.83 -2.51
CA ALA A 8 12.95 -10.48 -2.89
C ALA A 8 11.56 -10.46 -3.57
N LEU A 9 11.32 -11.38 -4.51
CA LEU A 9 10.02 -11.53 -5.16
C LEU A 9 8.92 -11.94 -4.19
N PHE A 10 9.24 -12.84 -3.26
CA PHE A 10 8.36 -13.22 -2.17
C PHE A 10 8.01 -12.02 -1.30
N ALA A 11 9.00 -11.25 -0.84
CA ALA A 11 8.77 -10.07 0.00
C ALA A 11 7.90 -9.02 -0.70
N LEU A 12 8.20 -8.74 -1.97
CA LEU A 12 7.42 -7.81 -2.79
C LEU A 12 5.97 -8.29 -2.95
N SER A 13 5.78 -9.56 -3.32
CA SER A 13 4.46 -10.16 -3.54
C SER A 13 3.65 -10.21 -2.24
N ALA A 14 4.29 -10.60 -1.13
CA ALA A 14 3.69 -10.63 0.19
C ALA A 14 3.28 -9.22 0.65
N PHE A 15 4.13 -8.21 0.43
CA PHE A 15 3.82 -6.82 0.74
C PHE A 15 2.59 -6.32 -0.03
N ILE A 16 2.56 -6.49 -1.36
CA ILE A 16 1.42 -6.09 -2.21
C ILE A 16 0.15 -6.85 -1.80
N TYR A 17 0.26 -8.16 -1.56
CA TYR A 17 -0.86 -8.99 -1.13
C TYR A 17 -1.42 -8.54 0.22
N LEU A 18 -0.55 -8.23 1.19
CA LEU A 18 -0.96 -7.75 2.52
C LEU A 18 -1.57 -6.36 2.46
N LEU A 19 -1.04 -5.44 1.65
CA LEU A 19 -1.67 -4.12 1.44
C LEU A 19 -3.11 -4.26 0.92
N LYS A 20 -3.34 -5.19 -0.02
CA LYS A 20 -4.68 -5.48 -0.53
C LYS A 20 -5.57 -6.11 0.54
N ARG A 21 -5.06 -7.12 1.25
CA ARG A 21 -5.83 -7.86 2.27
C ARG A 21 -6.18 -7.01 3.49
N LEU A 22 -5.28 -6.13 3.92
CA LEU A 22 -5.50 -5.19 5.02
C LEU A 22 -6.38 -4.00 4.61
N GLY A 23 -6.87 -3.96 3.37
CA GLY A 23 -7.78 -2.92 2.88
C GLY A 23 -7.11 -1.57 2.64
N VAL A 24 -5.79 -1.47 2.75
CA VAL A 24 -5.06 -0.20 2.59
C VAL A 24 -5.36 0.43 1.23
N ILE A 25 -5.36 -0.38 0.17
CA ILE A 25 -5.68 0.09 -1.20
C ILE A 25 -7.09 0.67 -1.28
N ALA A 26 -8.07 0.04 -0.62
CA ALA A 26 -9.46 0.50 -0.64
C ALA A 26 -9.61 1.82 0.15
N VAL A 27 -9.02 1.90 1.34
CA VAL A 27 -9.02 3.10 2.18
C VAL A 27 -8.32 4.26 1.49
N SER A 28 -7.20 4.03 0.81
CA SER A 28 -6.51 5.09 0.03
C SER A 28 -7.40 5.65 -1.08
N ARG A 29 -8.19 4.81 -1.77
CA ARG A 29 -9.16 5.27 -2.78
C ARG A 29 -10.30 6.07 -2.14
N GLU A 30 -10.79 5.64 -0.99
CA GLU A 30 -11.80 6.38 -0.23
C GLU A 30 -11.30 7.77 0.18
N VAL A 31 -10.04 7.89 0.63
CA VAL A 31 -9.43 9.18 1.00
C VAL A 31 -9.38 10.15 -0.18
N ILE A 32 -9.08 9.66 -1.40
CA ILE A 32 -9.09 10.49 -2.60
C ILE A 32 -10.51 11.01 -2.87
N SER A 33 -11.51 10.12 -2.85
CA SER A 33 -12.91 10.50 -3.04
C SER A 33 -13.40 11.48 -1.97
N LEU A 34 -13.01 11.26 -0.71
CA LEU A 34 -13.36 12.09 0.42
C LEU A 34 -12.74 13.48 0.30
N SER A 35 -11.48 13.57 -0.13
CA SER A 35 -10.80 14.84 -0.38
C SER A 35 -11.52 15.66 -1.46
N THR A 36 -11.98 15.00 -2.53
CA THR A 36 -12.80 15.67 -3.56
C THR A 36 -14.15 16.13 -3.00
N ALA A 37 -14.80 15.32 -2.17
CA ALA A 37 -16.09 15.68 -1.54
C ALA A 37 -15.97 16.84 -0.55
N VAL A 38 -14.85 16.95 0.17
CA VAL A 38 -14.53 18.10 1.04
C VAL A 38 -14.50 19.39 0.21
N LEU A 39 -13.75 19.38 -0.90
CA LEU A 39 -13.61 20.54 -1.77
C LEU A 39 -14.95 20.97 -2.39
N SER A 40 -15.79 20.00 -2.81
CA SER A 40 -17.11 20.32 -3.35
C SER A 40 -18.05 20.90 -2.28
N THR A 41 -18.03 20.37 -1.07
CA THR A 41 -18.89 20.82 0.03
C THR A 41 -18.53 22.24 0.49
N MET A 42 -17.24 22.58 0.52
CA MET A 42 -16.78 23.91 0.90
C MET A 42 -17.24 24.98 -0.10
N ASN A 43 -17.22 24.65 -1.39
CA ASN A 43 -17.64 25.54 -2.49
C ASN A 43 -19.15 25.52 -2.76
N ASP A 44 -19.93 24.69 -2.07
CA ASP A 44 -21.37 24.63 -2.26
C ASP A 44 -22.05 25.87 -1.64
N GLY A 45 -22.64 26.70 -2.49
CA GLY A 45 -23.38 27.90 -2.06
C GLY A 45 -24.80 27.61 -1.55
N SER A 46 -25.30 26.38 -1.71
CA SER A 46 -26.64 25.98 -1.27
C SER A 46 -26.69 25.53 0.19
N LEU A 47 -25.54 25.23 0.79
CA LEU A 47 -25.41 24.80 2.18
C LEU A 47 -25.20 25.99 3.12
N SER A 48 -25.89 25.95 4.25
CA SER A 48 -25.64 26.87 5.36
C SER A 48 -24.29 26.60 6.05
N ASP A 49 -23.76 27.60 6.77
CA ASP A 49 -22.50 27.47 7.50
C ASP A 49 -22.53 26.32 8.53
N LEU A 50 -23.68 26.11 9.19
CA LEU A 50 -23.85 25.02 10.15
C LEU A 50 -23.80 23.63 9.48
N GLU A 51 -24.35 23.51 8.27
CA GLU A 51 -24.29 22.26 7.49
C GLU A 51 -22.87 21.98 7.01
N LYS A 52 -22.15 23.02 6.57
CA LYS A 52 -20.74 22.92 6.20
C LYS A 52 -19.87 22.50 7.38
N GLU A 53 -20.07 23.10 8.56
CA GLU A 53 -19.33 22.76 9.77
C GLU A 53 -19.51 21.28 10.15
N LYS A 54 -20.76 20.79 10.18
CA LYS A 54 -21.07 19.38 10.47
C LYS A 54 -20.43 18.43 9.44
N ALA A 55 -20.51 18.78 8.16
CA ALA A 55 -19.90 17.99 7.09
C ALA A 55 -18.37 17.94 7.25
N MET A 56 -17.73 19.08 7.52
CA MET A 56 -16.29 19.17 7.75
C MET A 56 -15.83 18.36 8.97
N GLN A 57 -16.61 18.35 10.05
CA GLN A 57 -16.33 17.52 11.22
C GLN A 57 -16.40 16.02 10.88
N ALA A 58 -17.44 15.60 10.13
CA ALA A 58 -17.59 14.23 9.68
C ALA A 58 -16.45 13.78 8.74
N PHE A 59 -16.04 14.65 7.81
CA PHE A 59 -14.89 14.41 6.93
C PHE A 59 -13.60 14.26 7.72
N SER A 60 -13.36 15.14 8.68
CA SER A 60 -12.16 15.10 9.53
C SER A 60 -12.06 13.79 10.31
N LEU A 61 -13.18 13.32 10.88
CA LEU A 61 -13.20 12.03 11.59
C LEU A 61 -12.91 10.85 10.66
N ARG A 62 -13.44 10.86 9.43
CA ARG A 62 -13.19 9.80 8.44
C ARG A 62 -11.74 9.81 7.95
N LEU A 63 -11.18 10.98 7.66
CA LEU A 63 -9.77 11.13 7.29
C LEU A 63 -8.84 10.65 8.41
N PHE A 64 -9.15 10.98 9.67
CA PHE A 64 -8.38 10.54 10.82
C PHE A 64 -8.39 9.02 10.97
N LYS A 65 -9.55 8.36 10.80
CA LYS A 65 -9.63 6.89 10.79
C LYS A 65 -8.81 6.29 9.64
N ALA A 66 -8.92 6.87 8.45
CA ALA A 66 -8.19 6.42 7.27
C ALA A 66 -6.67 6.52 7.45
N PHE A 67 -6.18 7.59 8.09
CA PHE A 67 -4.78 7.77 8.44
C PHE A 67 -4.23 6.58 9.26
N PHE A 68 -4.91 6.19 10.34
CA PHE A 68 -4.49 5.06 11.16
C PHE A 68 -4.55 3.73 10.39
N LEU A 69 -5.61 3.52 9.61
CA LEU A 69 -5.75 2.30 8.80
C LEU A 69 -4.63 2.18 7.77
N ILE A 70 -4.29 3.27 7.09
CA ILE A 70 -3.21 3.28 6.10
C ILE A 70 -1.86 3.07 6.78
N ILE A 71 -1.56 3.78 7.86
CA ILE A 71 -0.25 3.66 8.55
C ILE A 71 -0.08 2.27 9.16
N LEU A 72 -1.03 1.82 9.98
CA LEU A 72 -0.94 0.51 10.62
C LEU A 72 -0.97 -0.60 9.59
N GLY A 73 -1.84 -0.51 8.59
CA GLY A 73 -1.91 -1.48 7.51
C GLY A 73 -0.62 -1.56 6.71
N SER A 74 -0.01 -0.42 6.36
CA SER A 74 1.27 -0.38 5.63
C SER A 74 2.43 -0.87 6.48
N ALA A 75 2.47 -0.47 7.75
CA ALA A 75 3.48 -0.94 8.69
C ALA A 75 3.42 -2.45 8.87
N LEU A 76 2.22 -3.03 9.07
CA LEU A 76 2.04 -4.48 9.17
C LEU A 76 2.40 -5.18 7.86
N ALA A 77 1.95 -4.64 6.72
CA ALA A 77 2.27 -5.21 5.40
C ALA A 77 3.78 -5.30 5.17
N LEU A 78 4.57 -4.36 5.69
CA LEU A 78 6.03 -4.35 5.60
C LEU A 78 6.69 -5.22 6.67
N LEU A 79 6.28 -5.07 7.93
CA LEU A 79 6.91 -5.75 9.08
C LEU A 79 6.73 -7.27 9.03
N ILE A 80 5.59 -7.76 8.53
CA ILE A 80 5.32 -9.21 8.43
C ILE A 80 6.35 -9.91 7.52
N PRO A 81 6.50 -9.56 6.23
CA PRO A 81 7.50 -10.19 5.38
C PRO A 81 8.94 -9.90 5.83
N CYS A 82 9.23 -8.70 6.33
CA CYS A 82 10.57 -8.37 6.84
C CYS A 82 10.95 -9.21 8.07
N SER A 83 10.05 -9.39 9.03
CA SER A 83 10.29 -10.22 10.22
C SER A 83 10.45 -11.70 9.86
N LEU A 84 9.73 -12.18 8.85
CA LEU A 84 9.91 -13.53 8.34
C LEU A 84 11.29 -13.72 7.69
N LEU A 85 11.71 -12.80 6.82
CA LEU A 85 13.04 -12.85 6.21
C LEU A 85 14.16 -12.72 7.26
N TRP A 86 13.97 -11.87 8.27
CA TRP A 86 14.91 -11.74 9.38
C TRP A 86 15.01 -13.04 10.19
N GLY A 87 13.90 -13.76 10.38
CA GLY A 87 13.91 -15.09 10.99
C GLY A 87 14.71 -16.11 10.18
N LEU A 88 14.62 -16.07 8.85
CA LEU A 88 15.39 -16.95 7.96
C LEU A 88 16.89 -16.62 7.95
N ASP A 89 17.23 -15.33 8.10
CA ASP A 89 18.61 -14.86 8.26
C ASP A 89 19.25 -15.39 9.54
N ARG A 90 18.50 -15.44 10.65
CA ARG A 90 18.99 -16.05 11.90
C ARG A 90 19.21 -17.56 11.82
N LEU A 91 18.62 -18.24 10.86
CA LEU A 91 18.83 -19.68 10.61
C LEU A 91 19.98 -19.93 9.62
N ASP A 92 20.66 -18.88 9.14
CA ASP A 92 21.71 -18.92 8.12
C ASP A 92 21.24 -19.53 6.78
N TRP A 93 19.92 -19.52 6.54
CA TRP A 93 19.35 -20.04 5.29
C TRP A 93 19.44 -19.03 4.16
N LEU A 94 19.47 -17.74 4.49
CA LEU A 94 19.48 -16.65 3.53
C LEU A 94 19.94 -15.35 4.19
N SER A 95 20.82 -14.58 3.54
CA SER A 95 21.24 -13.26 4.03
C SER A 95 20.23 -12.17 3.70
N LEU A 96 19.73 -11.47 4.72
CA LEU A 96 18.81 -10.34 4.55
C LEU A 96 19.45 -9.18 3.79
N ASP A 97 20.74 -8.91 4.04
CA ASP A 97 21.49 -7.87 3.34
C ASP A 97 21.55 -8.12 1.83
N VAL A 98 21.79 -9.38 1.43
CA VAL A 98 21.80 -9.79 0.01
C VAL A 98 20.42 -9.66 -0.62
N VAL A 99 19.34 -9.93 0.13
CA VAL A 99 17.97 -9.75 -0.37
C VAL A 99 17.63 -8.27 -0.53
N MET A 100 18.03 -7.42 0.41
CA MET A 100 17.81 -5.97 0.32
C MET A 100 18.58 -5.36 -0.85
N THR A 101 19.86 -5.68 -1.01
CA THR A 101 20.67 -5.23 -2.15
C THR A 101 20.13 -5.75 -3.48
N THR A 102 19.64 -6.99 -3.52
CA THR A 102 18.94 -7.53 -4.71
C THR A 102 17.66 -6.75 -5.01
N SER A 103 16.84 -6.46 -3.99
CA SER A 103 15.56 -5.76 -4.14
C SER A 103 15.72 -4.32 -4.63
N LEU A 104 16.83 -3.67 -4.26
CA LEU A 104 17.18 -2.31 -4.68
C LEU A 104 17.99 -2.26 -5.97
N SER A 105 18.34 -3.42 -6.53
CA SER A 105 19.12 -3.48 -7.78
C SER A 105 18.27 -3.07 -8.98
N TRP A 106 18.87 -2.33 -9.92
CA TRP A 106 18.24 -1.96 -11.19
C TRP A 106 17.61 -3.14 -11.94
N PRO A 107 18.27 -4.31 -12.07
CA PRO A 107 17.67 -5.46 -12.76
C PRO A 107 16.38 -5.94 -12.10
N PHE A 108 16.37 -6.03 -10.76
CA PHE A 108 15.18 -6.47 -10.04
C PHE A 108 14.03 -5.45 -10.16
N LEU A 109 14.33 -4.17 -10.00
CA LEU A 109 13.34 -3.10 -10.14
C LEU A 109 12.69 -3.10 -11.53
N LEU A 110 13.48 -3.23 -12.60
CA LEU A 110 12.96 -3.31 -13.97
C LEU A 110 12.09 -4.55 -14.19
N VAL A 111 12.56 -5.72 -13.76
CA VAL A 111 11.80 -6.98 -13.92
C VAL A 111 10.51 -6.96 -13.13
N SER A 112 10.56 -6.50 -11.88
CA SER A 112 9.37 -6.37 -11.01
C SER A 112 8.35 -5.37 -11.56
N LEU A 113 8.81 -4.25 -12.12
CA LEU A 113 7.95 -3.26 -12.77
C LEU A 113 7.27 -3.86 -14.00
N ILE A 114 8.00 -4.53 -14.89
CA ILE A 114 7.44 -5.19 -16.06
C ILE A 114 6.40 -6.22 -15.63
N MET A 115 6.72 -7.09 -14.66
CA MET A 115 5.77 -8.08 -14.13
C MET A 115 4.50 -7.42 -13.56
N GLY A 116 4.66 -6.35 -12.78
CA GLY A 116 3.53 -5.60 -12.22
C GLY A 116 2.65 -4.97 -13.31
N CYS A 117 3.26 -4.34 -14.31
CA CYS A 117 2.57 -3.77 -15.47
C CYS A 117 1.83 -4.87 -16.25
N THR A 118 2.51 -5.95 -16.63
CA THR A 118 1.90 -7.06 -17.37
C THR A 118 0.74 -7.67 -16.59
N GLY A 119 0.91 -7.89 -15.28
CA GLY A 119 -0.17 -8.38 -14.41
C GLY A 119 -1.37 -7.43 -14.40
N PHE A 120 -1.14 -6.12 -14.31
CA PHE A 120 -2.19 -5.11 -14.38
C PHE A 120 -2.92 -5.13 -15.74
N TYR A 121 -2.19 -5.17 -16.86
CA TYR A 121 -2.79 -5.23 -18.19
C TYR A 121 -3.64 -6.49 -18.39
N LEU A 122 -3.15 -7.66 -17.98
CA LEU A 122 -3.89 -8.92 -18.09
C LEU A 122 -5.14 -8.96 -17.21
N MET A 123 -5.08 -8.36 -16.02
CA MET A 123 -6.25 -8.24 -15.14
C MET A 123 -7.28 -7.24 -15.66
N ARG A 124 -6.84 -6.20 -16.36
CA ARG A 124 -7.71 -5.19 -16.99
C ARG A 124 -8.44 -5.73 -18.21
N ASP A 125 -7.82 -6.62 -18.99
CA ASP A 125 -8.44 -7.23 -20.19
C ASP A 125 -9.49 -8.30 -19.87
N ARG A 126 -9.58 -8.72 -18.60
CA ARG A 126 -10.54 -9.74 -18.12
C ARG A 126 -11.74 -9.15 -17.36
N GLY A 127 -11.85 -7.83 -17.24
CA GLY A 127 -12.96 -7.13 -16.57
C GLY A 127 -13.66 -6.19 -17.53
#